data_AF-A0A194WYV2-F1
#
_entry.id   AF-A0A194WYV2-F1
#
_cell.length_a   1.000
_cell.length_b   1.000
_cell.length_c   1.000
_cell.angle_alpha   90.00
_cell.angle_beta   90.00
_cell.angle_gamma   90.00
#
_symmetry.space_group_name_H-M   'P 1'
#
loop_
_entity.id
_entity.type
_entity.pdbx_description
1 polymer ?
#
loop_
_entity_poly.entity_id
_entity_poly.type
_entity_poly.pdbx_seq_one_letter_code
_entity_poly.pdbx_strand_id
1 'polypeptide(L)'
;MNANAIFKAYVGPCARNSPDFWLKDVQTATKKTPNAHIVLKNKELAITALETERKFQSQQANTLANLKAKKAHHAILQQKEMQKFTKKFQRLQKAMWLAEAGGIPKGFEEYPLYGGGDDEVTEAIKDKLHKDLLAINLAVEKTKAVAAEIEKSIKFASKKITIR
;
A
#
# COMPACT_ATOMS: atom_id res chain seq x y z
N MET A 1 -0.33 31.49 -43.73
CA MET A 1 0.20 30.82 -44.95
C MET A 1 0.27 29.33 -44.67
N ASN A 2 -0.38 28.50 -45.49
CA ASN A 2 -0.68 27.09 -45.19
C ASN A 2 0.48 26.18 -45.65
N ALA A 3 1.17 25.49 -44.72
CA ALA A 3 2.38 24.69 -44.97
C ALA A 3 2.17 23.56 -46.00
N ASN A 4 0.93 23.13 -46.19
CA ASN A 4 0.56 22.08 -47.14
C ASN A 4 0.69 22.50 -48.62
N ALA A 5 0.60 23.81 -48.91
CA ALA A 5 0.78 24.34 -50.27
C ALA A 5 2.27 24.37 -50.68
N ILE A 6 3.16 24.61 -49.71
CA ILE A 6 4.61 24.64 -49.91
C ILE A 6 5.12 23.22 -50.21
N PHE A 7 4.64 22.21 -49.48
CA PHE A 7 5.05 20.81 -49.71
C PHE A 7 4.65 20.29 -51.10
N LYS A 8 3.48 20.68 -51.62
CA LYS A 8 3.04 20.31 -52.98
C LYS A 8 3.84 21.02 -54.09
N ALA A 9 4.28 22.26 -53.86
CA ALA A 9 5.06 23.02 -54.84
C ALA A 9 6.53 22.57 -54.92
N TYR A 10 7.11 22.09 -53.81
CA TYR A 10 8.52 21.65 -53.79
C TYR A 10 8.72 20.19 -54.25
N VAL A 11 7.69 19.35 -54.20
CA VAL A 11 7.82 17.91 -54.48
C VAL A 11 7.22 17.50 -55.84
N GLY A 12 6.41 18.35 -56.48
CA GLY A 12 5.89 18.10 -57.84
C GLY A 12 6.38 19.14 -58.82
N PRO A 13 7.54 18.94 -59.50
CA PRO A 13 7.53 18.18 -60.75
C PRO A 13 8.83 17.40 -61.05
N CYS A 14 9.62 17.00 -60.06
CA CYS A 14 10.93 16.34 -60.30
C CYS A 14 10.85 14.81 -60.50
N ALA A 15 9.69 14.26 -60.85
CA ALA A 15 9.49 12.83 -61.08
C ALA A 15 9.89 12.36 -62.50
N ARG A 16 10.85 13.02 -63.15
CA ARG A 16 11.42 12.59 -64.44
C ARG A 16 12.91 12.87 -64.50
N ASN A 17 13.68 11.79 -64.36
CA ASN A 17 15.04 11.54 -64.88
C ASN A 17 16.09 11.19 -63.80
N SER A 18 16.60 9.97 -63.97
CA SER A 18 17.82 9.32 -63.43
C SER A 18 17.99 9.12 -61.90
N PRO A 19 18.17 7.85 -61.44
CA PRO A 19 18.53 7.52 -60.06
C PRO A 19 19.91 8.06 -59.62
N ASP A 20 20.77 8.46 -60.57
CA ASP A 20 22.13 8.94 -60.27
C ASP A 20 22.19 10.39 -59.74
N PHE A 21 21.12 11.17 -59.89
CA PHE A 21 21.07 12.56 -59.42
C PHE A 21 20.94 12.65 -57.88
N TRP A 22 20.42 11.61 -57.24
CA TRP A 22 20.12 11.62 -55.79
C TRP A 22 21.33 11.34 -54.89
N LEU A 23 22.41 10.75 -55.40
CA LEU A 23 23.52 10.32 -54.56
C LEU A 23 24.56 11.42 -54.30
N LYS A 24 24.71 12.39 -55.22
CA LYS A 24 25.69 13.47 -55.08
C LYS A 24 25.17 14.63 -54.22
N ASP A 25 23.87 14.94 -54.31
CA ASP A 25 23.28 16.07 -53.58
C ASP A 25 22.85 15.72 -52.14
N VAL A 26 22.63 14.44 -51.84
CA VAL A 26 22.37 13.97 -50.47
C VAL A 26 23.66 13.96 -49.61
N GLN A 27 24.82 13.70 -50.22
CA GLN A 27 26.12 13.80 -49.54
C GLN A 27 26.55 15.24 -49.26
N THR A 28 26.14 16.21 -50.09
CA THR A 28 26.44 17.64 -49.87
C THR A 28 25.49 18.30 -48.86
N ALA A 29 24.24 17.84 -48.73
CA ALA A 29 23.30 18.34 -47.71
C ALA A 29 23.60 17.84 -46.29
N THR A 30 24.19 16.66 -46.14
CA THR A 30 24.48 16.06 -44.81
C THR A 30 25.74 16.60 -44.15
N LYS A 31 26.62 17.28 -44.89
CA LYS A 31 27.85 17.90 -44.34
C LYS A 31 27.67 19.34 -43.81
N LYS A 32 26.48 19.96 -43.93
CA LYS A 32 26.26 21.39 -43.60
C LYS A 32 24.97 21.69 -42.85
N THR A 33 24.55 20.88 -41.89
CA THR A 33 23.53 21.30 -40.92
C THR A 33 24.12 21.33 -39.51
N PRO A 34 24.60 22.51 -39.02
CA PRO A 34 25.12 22.65 -37.65
C PRO A 34 24.09 22.26 -36.56
N ASN A 35 22.82 22.09 -36.93
CA ASN A 35 21.72 21.79 -36.03
C ASN A 35 21.32 20.30 -35.96
N ALA A 36 21.83 19.41 -36.81
CA ALA A 36 21.43 17.99 -36.79
C ALA A 36 21.88 17.28 -35.50
N HIS A 37 23.09 17.58 -35.02
CA HIS A 37 23.60 17.09 -33.75
C HIS A 37 22.80 17.64 -32.55
N ILE A 38 22.32 18.89 -32.63
CA ILE A 38 21.49 19.51 -31.60
C ILE A 38 20.10 18.86 -31.56
N VAL A 39 19.51 18.56 -32.72
CA VAL A 39 18.22 17.87 -32.84
C VAL A 39 18.30 16.44 -32.32
N LEU A 40 19.38 15.71 -32.59
CA LEU A 40 19.61 14.36 -32.04
C LEU A 40 19.74 14.40 -30.51
N LYS A 41 20.56 15.31 -29.97
CA LYS A 41 20.74 15.48 -28.52
C LYS A 41 19.43 15.85 -27.81
N ASN A 42 18.60 16.71 -28.40
CA ASN A 42 17.29 17.05 -27.83
C ASN A 42 16.31 15.87 -27.85
N LYS A 43 16.37 15.01 -28.87
CA LYS A 43 15.58 13.77 -28.91
C LYS A 43 16.03 12.77 -27.84
N GLU A 44 17.33 12.63 -27.62
CA GLU A 44 17.89 11.78 -26.55
C GLU A 44 17.51 12.30 -25.15
N LEU A 45 17.54 13.62 -24.93
CA LEU A 45 17.07 14.24 -23.68
C LEU A 45 15.57 14.01 -23.45
N ALA A 46 14.75 14.08 -24.51
CA ALA A 46 13.32 13.79 -24.41
C ALA A 46 13.05 12.31 -24.09
N ILE A 47 13.79 11.38 -24.70
CA ILE A 47 13.66 9.94 -24.43
C ILE A 47 14.08 9.61 -22.99
N THR A 48 15.20 10.16 -22.53
CA THR A 48 15.66 9.95 -21.15
C THR A 48 14.70 10.53 -20.11
N ALA A 49 14.10 11.70 -20.37
CA ALA A 49 13.04 12.26 -19.53
C ALA A 49 11.84 11.29 -19.41
N LEU A 50 11.34 10.78 -20.55
CA LEU A 50 10.23 9.81 -20.58
C LEU A 50 10.57 8.50 -19.85
N GLU A 51 11.80 8.01 -19.95
CA GLU A 51 12.24 6.81 -19.23
C GLU A 51 12.32 7.05 -17.71
N THR A 52 12.78 8.22 -17.27
CA THR A 52 12.82 8.57 -15.84
C THR A 52 11.41 8.70 -15.24
N GLU A 53 10.46 9.26 -15.99
CA GLU A 53 9.05 9.34 -15.57
C GLU A 53 8.42 7.94 -15.45
N ARG A 54 8.67 7.05 -16.42
CA ARG A 54 8.21 5.65 -16.35
C ARG A 54 8.80 4.90 -15.16
N LYS A 55 10.11 5.07 -14.89
CA LYS A 55 10.77 4.47 -13.72
C LYS A 55 10.16 4.99 -12.42
N PHE A 56 9.90 6.28 -12.32
CA PHE A 56 9.27 6.88 -11.14
C PHE A 56 7.82 6.40 -10.95
N GLN A 57 7.01 6.33 -12.01
CA GLN A 57 5.66 5.78 -11.96
C GLN A 57 5.66 4.31 -11.53
N SER A 58 6.59 3.50 -12.04
CA SER A 58 6.78 2.11 -11.63
C SER A 58 7.16 1.99 -10.15
N GLN A 59 8.06 2.83 -9.64
CA GLN A 59 8.41 2.86 -8.22
C GLN A 59 7.20 3.24 -7.35
N GLN A 60 6.42 4.25 -7.74
CA GLN A 60 5.19 4.61 -7.02
C GLN A 60 4.18 3.47 -7.01
N ALA A 61 3.95 2.80 -8.15
CA ALA A 61 3.06 1.64 -8.23
C ALA A 61 3.52 0.49 -7.32
N ASN A 62 4.83 0.20 -7.27
CA ASN A 62 5.39 -0.83 -6.41
C ASN A 62 5.24 -0.47 -4.92
N THR A 63 5.44 0.80 -4.54
CA THR A 63 5.21 1.23 -3.15
C THR A 63 3.75 1.10 -2.74
N LEU A 64 2.81 1.46 -3.63
CA LEU A 64 1.37 1.29 -3.39
C LEU A 64 1.00 -0.20 -3.25
N ALA A 65 1.51 -1.05 -4.15
CA ALA A 65 1.28 -2.49 -4.10
C ALA A 65 1.79 -3.10 -2.79
N ASN A 66 2.99 -2.71 -2.34
CA ASN A 66 3.56 -3.15 -1.06
C ASN A 66 2.74 -2.68 0.14
N LEU A 67 2.23 -1.45 0.14
CA LEU A 67 1.36 -0.95 1.21
C LEU A 67 0.01 -1.69 1.25
N LYS A 68 -0.58 -1.99 0.08
CA LYS A 68 -1.81 -2.79 -0.01
C LYS A 68 -1.59 -4.23 0.48
N ALA A 69 -0.46 -4.86 0.11
CA ALA A 69 -0.10 -6.18 0.59
C ALA A 69 0.09 -6.22 2.12
N LYS A 70 0.76 -5.19 2.69
CA LYS A 70 0.89 -5.04 4.15
C LYS A 70 -0.47 -4.90 4.85
N LYS A 71 -1.42 -4.16 4.26
CA LYS A 71 -2.80 -4.06 4.80
C LYS A 71 -3.48 -5.42 4.82
N ALA A 72 -3.42 -6.18 3.73
CA ALA A 72 -4.04 -7.49 3.65
C ALA A 72 -3.43 -8.48 4.65
N HIS A 73 -2.11 -8.50 4.77
CA HIS A 73 -1.41 -9.34 5.75
C HIS A 73 -1.78 -8.98 7.20
N HIS A 74 -1.81 -7.69 7.53
CA HIS A 74 -2.19 -7.22 8.86
C HIS A 74 -3.66 -7.55 9.18
N ALA A 75 -4.57 -7.48 8.20
CA ALA A 75 -5.96 -7.87 8.38
C ALA A 75 -6.09 -9.38 8.69
N ILE A 76 -5.32 -10.24 8.03
CA ILE A 76 -5.29 -11.68 8.31
C ILE A 76 -4.74 -11.96 9.71
N LEU A 77 -3.64 -11.30 10.10
CA LEU A 77 -3.08 -11.43 11.45
C LEU A 77 -4.08 -10.97 12.52
N GLN A 78 -4.70 -9.80 12.31
CA GLN A 78 -5.72 -9.27 13.20
C GLN A 78 -6.92 -10.21 13.31
N GLN A 79 -7.36 -10.83 12.21
CA GLN A 79 -8.46 -11.80 12.24
C GLN A 79 -8.09 -13.05 13.06
N LYS A 80 -6.87 -13.57 12.90
CA LYS A 80 -6.38 -14.72 13.69
C LYS A 80 -6.26 -14.38 15.18
N GLU A 81 -5.73 -13.20 15.50
CA GLU A 81 -5.63 -12.71 16.87
C GLU A 81 -7.02 -12.47 17.47
N MET A 82 -7.93 -11.81 16.75
CA MET A 82 -9.32 -11.61 17.17
C MET A 82 -10.02 -12.94 17.44
N GLN A 83 -9.84 -13.97 16.61
CA GLN A 83 -10.41 -15.29 16.89
C GLN A 83 -9.89 -15.91 18.20
N LYS A 84 -8.59 -15.75 18.49
CA LYS A 84 -8.01 -16.20 19.78
C LYS A 84 -8.57 -15.38 20.95
N PHE A 85 -8.68 -14.05 20.78
CA PHE A 85 -9.25 -13.16 21.79
C PHE A 85 -10.73 -13.47 22.06
N THR A 86 -11.56 -13.63 21.03
CA THR A 86 -12.99 -13.95 21.19
C THR A 86 -13.19 -15.26 21.94
N LYS A 87 -12.40 -16.30 21.61
CA LYS A 87 -12.45 -17.58 22.35
C LYS A 87 -12.04 -17.40 23.81
N LYS A 88 -10.99 -16.62 24.08
CA LYS A 88 -10.54 -16.33 25.46
C LYS A 88 -11.60 -15.53 26.23
N PHE A 89 -12.18 -14.52 25.60
CA PHE A 89 -13.23 -13.67 26.17
C PHE A 89 -14.48 -14.48 26.53
N GLN A 90 -14.97 -15.33 25.63
CA GLN A 90 -16.11 -16.23 25.90
C GLN A 90 -15.83 -17.18 27.07
N ARG A 91 -14.60 -17.70 27.17
CA ARG A 91 -14.19 -18.55 28.30
C ARG A 91 -14.21 -17.78 29.62
N LEU A 92 -13.70 -16.55 29.64
CA LEU A 92 -13.70 -15.70 30.82
C LEU A 92 -15.11 -15.25 31.22
N GLN A 93 -15.97 -14.91 30.26
CA GLN A 93 -17.38 -14.62 30.55
C GLN A 93 -18.10 -15.82 31.16
N LYS A 94 -17.86 -17.03 30.64
CA LYS A 94 -18.43 -18.26 31.20
C LYS A 94 -17.89 -18.54 32.61
N ALA A 95 -16.62 -18.26 32.86
CA ALA A 95 -16.03 -18.37 34.20
C ALA A 95 -16.64 -17.36 35.17
N MET A 96 -16.88 -16.13 34.73
CA MET A 96 -17.52 -15.08 35.54
C MET A 96 -18.95 -15.47 35.91
N TRP A 97 -19.72 -16.00 34.96
CA TRP A 97 -21.07 -16.50 35.22
C TRP A 97 -21.09 -17.68 36.22
N LEU A 98 -20.14 -18.60 36.12
CA LEU A 98 -20.00 -19.69 37.08
C LEU A 98 -19.66 -19.18 38.49
N ALA A 99 -18.76 -18.20 38.59
CA ALA A 99 -18.44 -17.54 39.86
C ALA A 99 -19.64 -16.76 40.43
N GLU A 100 -20.46 -16.11 39.59
CA GLU A 100 -21.71 -15.47 40.02
C GLU A 100 -22.72 -16.45 40.62
N ALA A 101 -22.76 -17.68 40.09
CA ALA A 101 -23.60 -18.75 40.61
C ALA A 101 -23.06 -19.43 41.89
N GLY A 102 -21.96 -18.92 42.48
CA GLY A 102 -21.32 -19.50 43.65
C GLY A 102 -20.46 -20.74 43.34
N GLY A 103 -20.16 -20.99 42.06
CA GLY A 103 -19.31 -22.09 41.63
C GLY A 103 -17.86 -21.67 41.41
N ILE A 104 -16.93 -22.58 41.67
CA ILE A 104 -15.50 -22.37 41.37
C ILE A 104 -15.25 -22.72 39.89
N PRO A 105 -14.81 -21.77 39.04
CA PRO A 105 -14.51 -22.04 37.64
C PRO A 105 -13.28 -22.95 37.49
N LYS A 106 -13.29 -23.87 36.51
CA LYS A 106 -12.14 -24.75 36.24
C LYS A 106 -10.84 -23.97 36.03
N GLY A 107 -9.77 -24.38 36.69
CA GLY A 107 -8.46 -23.71 36.67
C GLY A 107 -8.31 -22.55 37.67
N PHE A 108 -9.32 -22.28 38.48
CA PHE A 108 -9.27 -21.43 39.67
C PHE A 108 -9.36 -22.26 40.97
N GLU A 109 -9.18 -23.58 40.85
CA GLU A 109 -9.24 -24.56 41.94
C GLU A 109 -8.12 -24.36 42.98
N GLU A 110 -7.02 -23.73 42.57
CA GLU A 110 -5.87 -23.43 43.44
C GLU A 110 -5.99 -22.08 44.17
N TYR A 111 -7.08 -21.31 43.96
CA TYR A 111 -7.26 -20.08 44.72
C TYR A 111 -7.34 -20.42 46.21
N PRO A 112 -6.44 -19.88 47.05
CA PRO A 112 -6.29 -20.35 48.41
C PRO A 112 -7.56 -20.08 49.21
N LEU A 113 -8.18 -21.15 49.72
CA LEU A 113 -9.26 -21.16 50.72
C LEU A 113 -8.75 -20.68 52.11
N TYR A 114 -7.79 -19.74 52.14
CA TYR A 114 -7.18 -19.30 53.39
C TYR A 114 -8.04 -18.23 54.05
N GLY A 115 -8.93 -18.68 54.92
CA GLY A 115 -9.50 -17.89 56.03
C GLY A 115 -10.80 -17.13 55.75
N GLY A 116 -11.21 -17.00 54.49
CA GLY A 116 -12.48 -16.41 54.08
C GLY A 116 -13.54 -17.47 53.81
N GLY A 117 -14.81 -17.18 54.12
CA GLY A 117 -15.94 -18.04 53.72
C GLY A 117 -16.05 -18.16 52.20
N ASP A 118 -16.87 -19.09 51.71
CA ASP A 118 -17.07 -19.37 50.27
C ASP A 118 -17.36 -18.10 49.44
N ASP A 119 -17.97 -17.09 50.06
CA ASP A 119 -18.28 -15.78 49.46
C ASP A 119 -17.03 -14.95 49.15
N GLU A 120 -16.03 -14.90 50.04
CA GLU A 120 -14.81 -14.10 49.85
C GLU A 120 -13.93 -14.66 48.74
N VAL A 121 -13.86 -15.99 48.64
CA VAL A 121 -13.16 -16.69 47.56
C VAL A 121 -13.83 -16.42 46.22
N THR A 122 -15.17 -16.42 46.21
CA THR A 122 -15.96 -16.12 45.02
C THR A 122 -15.76 -14.67 44.55
N GLU A 123 -15.71 -13.70 45.46
CA GLU A 123 -15.42 -12.31 45.13
C GLU A 123 -14.00 -12.12 44.58
N ALA A 124 -12.99 -12.75 45.20
CA ALA A 124 -11.61 -12.67 44.71
C ALA A 124 -11.45 -13.25 43.29
N ILE A 125 -12.17 -14.33 42.97
CA ILE A 125 -12.21 -14.92 41.64
C ILE A 125 -12.88 -13.95 40.65
N LYS A 126 -14.02 -13.34 41.01
CA LYS A 126 -14.72 -12.34 40.17
C LYS A 126 -13.83 -11.15 39.86
N ASP A 127 -13.12 -10.63 40.85
CA ASP A 127 -12.21 -9.49 40.69
C ASP A 127 -11.07 -9.79 39.72
N LYS A 128 -10.48 -11.00 39.81
CA LYS A 128 -9.42 -11.41 38.89
C LYS A 128 -9.96 -11.53 37.47
N LEU A 129 -11.10 -12.18 37.29
CA LEU A 129 -11.76 -12.35 36.00
C LEU A 129 -12.12 -10.99 35.37
N HIS A 130 -12.57 -10.03 36.18
CA HIS A 130 -12.89 -8.69 35.73
C HIS A 130 -11.64 -7.94 35.25
N LYS A 131 -10.53 -8.00 36.01
CA LYS A 131 -9.24 -7.42 35.60
C LYS A 131 -8.73 -8.02 34.28
N ASP A 132 -8.85 -9.33 34.12
CA ASP A 132 -8.46 -10.04 32.89
C ASP A 132 -9.32 -9.62 31.68
N LEU A 133 -10.63 -9.42 31.87
CA LEU A 133 -11.54 -8.92 30.84
C LEU A 133 -11.18 -7.48 30.42
N LEU A 134 -10.88 -6.60 31.38
CA LEU A 134 -10.47 -5.21 31.09
C LEU A 134 -9.15 -5.16 30.31
N ALA A 135 -8.17 -5.99 30.68
CA ALA A 135 -6.89 -6.08 29.97
C ALA A 135 -7.06 -6.51 28.51
N ILE A 136 -7.99 -7.44 28.23
CA ILE A 136 -8.32 -7.87 26.87
C ILE A 136 -8.94 -6.73 26.05
N ASN A 137 -9.89 -5.99 26.62
CA ASN A 137 -10.51 -4.85 25.94
C ASN A 137 -9.49 -3.78 25.55
N LEU A 138 -8.54 -3.47 26.44
CA LEU A 138 -7.46 -2.52 26.16
C LEU A 138 -6.58 -2.99 24.99
N ALA A 139 -6.28 -4.29 24.92
CA ALA A 139 -5.51 -4.86 23.81
C ALA A 139 -6.25 -4.74 22.47
N VAL A 140 -7.57 -4.99 22.46
CA VAL A 140 -8.41 -4.83 21.26
C VAL A 140 -8.37 -3.40 20.74
N GLU A 141 -8.50 -2.40 21.61
CA GLU A 141 -8.45 -0.98 21.21
C GLU A 141 -7.09 -0.59 20.60
N LYS A 142 -5.97 -1.10 21.16
CA LYS A 142 -4.64 -0.90 20.57
C LYS A 142 -4.53 -1.45 19.14
N THR A 143 -5.10 -2.63 18.88
CA THR A 143 -5.07 -3.22 17.52
C THR A 143 -5.89 -2.42 16.51
N LYS A 144 -7.02 -1.83 16.93
CA LYS A 144 -7.82 -0.94 16.09
C LYS A 144 -7.06 0.34 15.72
N ALA A 145 -6.32 0.91 16.67
CA ALA A 145 -5.50 2.10 16.43
C ALA A 145 -4.43 1.86 15.35
N VAL A 146 -3.70 0.74 15.42
CA VAL A 146 -2.69 0.36 14.41
C VAL A 146 -3.32 0.20 13.01
N ALA A 147 -4.49 -0.44 12.92
CA ALA A 147 -5.21 -0.57 11.66
C ALA A 147 -5.59 0.79 11.05
N ALA A 148 -6.00 1.75 11.89
CA ALA A 148 -6.33 3.11 11.46
C ALA A 148 -5.11 3.88 10.93
N GLU A 149 -3.92 3.74 11.54
CA GLU A 149 -2.67 4.34 11.06
C GLU A 149 -2.26 3.79 9.69
N ILE A 150 -2.38 2.47 9.49
CA ILE A 150 -2.15 1.83 8.19
C ILE A 150 -3.09 2.42 7.13
N GLU A 151 -4.36 2.60 7.45
CA GLU A 151 -5.32 3.20 6.50
C GLU A 151 -4.98 4.66 6.16
N LYS A 152 -4.55 5.46 7.15
CA LYS A 152 -4.09 6.83 6.93
C LYS A 152 -2.89 6.89 5.99
N SER A 153 -1.91 5.99 6.17
CA SER A 153 -0.72 5.92 5.31
C SER A 153 -1.06 5.56 3.85
N ILE A 154 -2.05 4.69 3.65
CA ILE A 154 -2.56 4.33 2.32
C ILE A 154 -3.27 5.50 1.65
N LYS A 155 -4.11 6.24 2.39
CA LYS A 155 -4.77 7.44 1.86
C LYS A 155 -3.74 8.50 1.44
N PHE A 156 -2.67 8.67 2.20
CA PHE A 156 -1.59 9.62 1.88
C PHE A 156 -0.78 9.19 0.65
N ALA A 157 -0.41 7.91 0.56
CA ALA A 157 0.30 7.36 -0.59
C ALA A 157 -0.55 7.44 -1.88
N SER A 158 -1.84 7.14 -1.79
CA SER A 158 -2.77 7.26 -2.94
C SER A 158 -2.92 8.69 -3.43
N LYS A 159 -3.02 9.68 -2.53
CA LYS A 159 -3.09 11.11 -2.92
C LYS A 159 -1.84 11.60 -3.65
N LYS A 160 -0.65 11.13 -3.27
CA LYS A 160 0.61 11.49 -3.97
C LYS A 160 0.70 10.94 -5.40
N ILE A 161 -0.07 9.90 -5.73
CA ILE A 161 -0.15 9.36 -7.09
C ILE A 161 -1.14 10.17 -7.95
N THR A 162 -2.18 10.75 -7.33
CA THR A 162 -3.24 11.49 -8.04
C THR A 162 -2.87 12.93 -8.39
N ILE A 163 -1.88 13.52 -7.72
CA ILE A 163 -1.37 14.86 -8.05
C ILE A 163 -0.29 14.70 -9.13
N ARG A 164 -0.70 14.33 -10.35
CA ARG A 164 0.07 14.43 -11.60
C ARG A 164 -0.89 14.55 -12.76
#